data_AF-A0A4U6S2E9-F1
#
_entry.id   AF-A0A4U6S2E9-F1
#
_cell.length_a   1.000
_cell.length_b   1.000
_cell.length_c   1.000
_cell.angle_alpha   90.00
_cell.angle_beta   90.00
_cell.angle_gamma   90.00
#
_symmetry.space_group_name_H-M   'P 1'
#
loop_
_entity.id
_entity.type
_entity.pdbx_description
1 polymer ?
#
loop_
_entity_poly.entity_id
_entity_poly.type
_entity_poly.pdbx_seq_one_letter_code
_entity_poly.pdbx_strand_id
1 'polypeptide(L)'
;MDVAPDRMNCVHASKLRLVKDTRERSALRELSNMEAKRRIAVDAVAQACEQLANAEKHRARVEAELYRRMLSDDAISVSELERRHHLIIGRLAEDIAAAQRVLDEARSAQGQAETAVLEARTLWAKRSAASHKWQEIERDVERSTNTHVEAAAEIEADDEVLLRYRRGASAQRGDEPT
;
A
#
# COMPACT_ATOMS: atom_id res chain seq x y z
N MET A 1 -18.43 17.79 -0.42
CA MET A 1 -18.81 18.64 -1.56
C MET A 1 -19.55 17.74 -2.53
N ASP A 2 -20.88 17.79 -2.49
CA ASP A 2 -21.74 17.19 -3.49
C ASP A 2 -21.83 18.14 -4.67
N VAL A 3 -21.34 17.71 -5.82
CA VAL A 3 -21.46 18.46 -7.07
C VAL A 3 -22.70 17.91 -7.77
N ALA A 4 -23.68 18.79 -8.02
CA ALA A 4 -24.90 18.42 -8.72
C ALA A 4 -24.56 17.84 -10.11
N PRO A 5 -25.11 16.66 -10.47
CA PRO A 5 -24.74 15.94 -11.69
C PRO A 5 -25.02 16.72 -12.99
N ASP A 6 -25.98 17.65 -12.98
CA ASP A 6 -26.44 18.40 -14.15
C ASP A 6 -25.44 19.39 -14.77
N ARG A 7 -24.27 19.62 -14.15
CA ARG A 7 -23.24 20.53 -14.70
C ARG A 7 -21.91 19.85 -15.04
N MET A 8 -21.79 18.54 -14.85
CA MET A 8 -20.52 17.85 -15.07
C MET A 8 -20.48 17.22 -16.46
N ASN A 9 -19.70 17.82 -17.36
CA ASN A 9 -19.45 17.28 -18.70
C ASN A 9 -18.53 16.03 -18.62
N CYS A 10 -18.71 15.04 -19.51
CA CYS A 10 -17.86 13.85 -19.67
C CYS A 10 -16.36 14.16 -19.59
N VAL A 11 -15.89 15.23 -20.24
CA VAL A 11 -14.47 15.63 -20.22
C VAL A 11 -13.97 15.92 -18.80
N HIS A 12 -14.80 16.51 -17.94
CA HIS A 12 -14.45 16.81 -16.55
C HIS A 12 -14.47 15.55 -15.69
N ALA A 13 -15.45 14.66 -15.90
CA ALA A 13 -15.52 13.37 -15.22
C ALA A 13 -14.29 12.50 -15.53
N SER A 14 -13.89 12.40 -16.80
CA SER A 14 -12.69 11.65 -17.21
C SER A 14 -11.40 12.22 -16.63
N LYS A 15 -11.25 13.56 -16.60
CA LYS A 15 -10.09 14.20 -15.96
C LYS A 15 -10.02 13.88 -14.46
N LEU A 16 -11.15 13.94 -13.76
CA LEU A 16 -11.20 13.63 -12.33
C LEU A 16 -10.91 12.15 -12.07
N ARG A 17 -11.46 11.23 -12.88
CA ARG A 17 -11.11 9.81 -12.81
C ARG A 17 -9.61 9.60 -12.96
N LEU A 18 -8.99 10.19 -13.97
CA LEU A 18 -7.55 10.05 -14.19
C LEU A 18 -6.72 10.48 -12.96
N VAL A 19 -7.12 11.56 -12.29
CA VAL A 19 -6.47 12.01 -11.04
C VAL A 19 -6.66 10.99 -9.91
N LYS A 20 -7.83 10.36 -9.80
CA LYS A 20 -8.07 9.30 -8.79
C LYS A 20 -7.26 8.05 -9.08
N ASP A 21 -7.24 7.59 -10.34
CA ASP A 21 -6.43 6.44 -10.76
C ASP A 21 -4.94 6.67 -10.48
N THR A 22 -4.45 7.88 -10.74
CA THR A 22 -3.04 8.24 -10.47
C THR A 22 -2.73 8.18 -8.97
N ARG A 23 -3.65 8.66 -8.12
CA ARG A 23 -3.52 8.60 -6.66
C ARG A 23 -3.61 7.17 -6.13
N GLU A 24 -4.48 6.35 -6.68
CA GLU A 24 -4.58 4.92 -6.35
C GLU A 24 -3.29 4.19 -6.70
N ARG A 25 -2.77 4.39 -7.92
CA ARG A 25 -1.49 3.82 -8.36
C ARG A 25 -0.33 4.26 -7.46
N SER A 26 -0.30 5.53 -7.05
CA SER A 26 0.70 6.02 -6.10
C SER A 26 0.60 5.31 -4.75
N ALA A 27 -0.62 5.20 -4.18
CA ALA A 27 -0.85 4.52 -2.92
C ALA A 27 -0.48 3.02 -3.00
N LEU A 28 -0.71 2.37 -4.15
CA LEU A 28 -0.32 0.98 -4.36
C LEU A 28 1.21 0.81 -4.40
N ARG A 29 1.94 1.75 -5.02
CA ARG A 29 3.41 1.76 -4.99
C ARG A 29 3.95 1.96 -3.58
N GLU A 30 3.34 2.88 -2.83
CA GLU A 30 3.69 3.11 -1.42
C GLU A 30 3.44 1.86 -0.58
N LEU A 31 2.30 1.20 -0.75
CA LEU A 31 2.00 -0.08 -0.10
C LEU A 31 3.06 -1.13 -0.42
N SER A 32 3.39 -1.31 -1.70
CA SER A 32 4.42 -2.25 -2.13
C SER A 32 5.79 -1.95 -1.50
N ASN A 33 6.17 -0.67 -1.42
CA ASN A 33 7.40 -0.24 -0.76
C ASN A 33 7.38 -0.57 0.74
N MET A 34 6.27 -0.30 1.44
CA MET A 34 6.15 -0.63 2.87
C MET A 34 6.17 -2.14 3.11
N GLU A 35 5.57 -2.94 2.23
CA GLU A 35 5.65 -4.40 2.30
C GLU A 35 7.08 -4.92 2.08
N ALA A 36 7.84 -4.31 1.18
CA ALA A 36 9.26 -4.63 1.00
C ALA A 36 10.06 -4.31 2.27
N LYS A 37 9.85 -3.13 2.87
CA LYS A 37 10.48 -2.76 4.16
C LYS A 37 10.10 -3.72 5.29
N ARG A 38 8.84 -4.16 5.35
CA ARG A 38 8.40 -5.17 6.33
C ARG A 38 9.17 -6.49 6.16
N ARG A 39 9.39 -6.95 4.94
CA ARG A 39 10.18 -8.17 4.69
C ARG A 39 11.61 -8.01 5.18
N ILE A 40 12.26 -6.88 4.86
CA ILE A 40 13.61 -6.57 5.36
C ILE A 40 13.65 -6.57 6.88
N ALA A 41 12.65 -5.98 7.55
CA ALA A 41 12.58 -5.97 9.01
C ALA A 41 12.39 -7.38 9.61
N VAL A 42 11.58 -8.24 8.99
CA VAL A 42 11.43 -9.64 9.39
C VAL A 42 12.75 -10.40 9.23
N ASP A 43 13.43 -10.21 8.11
CA ASP A 43 14.74 -10.84 7.86
C ASP A 43 15.78 -10.36 8.88
N ALA A 44 15.77 -9.07 9.24
CA ALA A 44 16.64 -8.51 10.28
C ALA A 44 16.37 -9.12 11.66
N VAL A 45 15.12 -9.39 12.02
CA VAL A 45 14.77 -10.09 13.27
C VAL A 45 15.28 -11.53 13.25
N ALA A 46 15.14 -12.24 12.12
CA ALA A 46 15.66 -13.59 11.98
C ALA A 46 17.19 -13.63 12.14
N GLN A 47 17.89 -12.69 11.51
CA GLN A 47 19.35 -12.54 11.65
C GLN A 47 19.77 -12.19 13.08
N ALA A 48 19.05 -11.29 13.75
CA ALA A 48 19.34 -10.93 15.14
C ALA A 48 19.13 -12.11 16.11
N CYS A 49 18.08 -12.92 15.89
CA CYS A 49 17.86 -14.17 16.63
C CYS A 49 19.03 -15.16 16.43
N GLU A 50 19.50 -15.32 15.19
CA GLU A 50 20.64 -16.19 14.89
C GLU A 50 21.92 -15.69 15.56
N GLN A 51 22.18 -14.38 15.53
CA GLN A 51 23.33 -13.77 16.21
C GLN A 51 23.28 -14.00 17.72
N LEU A 52 22.11 -13.83 18.35
CA LEU A 52 21.94 -14.09 19.77
C LEU A 52 22.21 -15.57 20.10
N ALA A 53 21.63 -16.50 19.32
CA ALA A 53 21.86 -17.93 19.52
C ALA A 53 23.35 -18.31 19.34
N ASN A 54 24.04 -17.68 18.39
CA ASN A 54 25.47 -17.87 18.19
C ASN A 54 26.30 -17.33 19.36
N ALA A 55 25.93 -16.17 19.92
CA ALA A 55 26.58 -15.61 21.10
C ALA A 55 26.39 -16.51 22.34
N GLU A 56 25.18 -17.03 22.54
CA GLU A 56 24.88 -17.99 23.62
C GLU A 56 25.64 -19.31 23.46
N LYS A 57 25.68 -19.85 22.24
CA LYS A 57 26.47 -21.06 21.93
C LYS A 57 27.96 -20.82 22.15
N HIS A 58 28.46 -19.65 21.77
CA HIS A 58 29.85 -19.28 22.00
C HIS A 58 30.16 -19.21 23.48
N ARG A 59 29.29 -18.57 24.28
CA ARG A 59 29.39 -18.54 25.74
C ARG A 59 29.46 -19.95 26.33
N ALA A 60 28.51 -20.82 25.99
CA ALA A 60 28.47 -22.19 26.51
C ALA A 60 29.75 -22.97 26.17
N ARG A 61 30.30 -22.79 24.96
CA ARG A 61 31.56 -23.41 24.56
C ARG A 61 32.74 -22.89 25.39
N VAL A 62 32.85 -21.57 25.54
CA VAL A 62 33.95 -20.95 26.30
C VAL A 62 33.87 -21.33 27.78
N GLU A 63 32.68 -21.31 28.38
CA GLU A 63 32.47 -21.77 29.76
C GLU A 63 32.89 -23.23 29.94
N ALA A 64 32.50 -24.13 29.01
CA ALA A 64 32.90 -25.54 29.06
C ALA A 64 34.43 -25.74 28.92
N GLU A 65 35.08 -25.00 28.03
CA GLU A 65 36.55 -25.02 27.90
C GLU A 65 37.24 -24.50 29.16
N LEU A 66 36.66 -23.49 29.80
CA LEU A 66 37.19 -22.90 31.02
C LEU A 66 37.08 -23.87 32.20
N TYR A 67 35.93 -24.52 32.37
CA TYR A 67 35.76 -25.60 33.37
C TYR A 67 36.69 -26.78 33.11
N ARG A 68 36.92 -27.15 31.84
CA ARG A 68 37.86 -28.22 31.49
C ARG A 68 39.30 -27.86 31.90
N ARG A 69 39.73 -26.62 31.65
CA ARG A 69 41.06 -26.14 32.05
C ARG A 69 41.25 -26.13 33.56
N MET A 70 40.20 -25.76 34.31
CA MET A 70 40.24 -25.82 35.78
C MET A 70 40.47 -27.22 36.30
N LEU A 71 39.88 -28.24 35.65
CA LEU A 71 40.04 -29.63 36.05
C LEU A 71 41.41 -30.21 35.68
N SER A 72 42.14 -29.60 34.74
CA SER A 72 43.44 -30.10 34.26
C SER A 72 44.66 -29.43 34.88
N ASP A 73 44.53 -28.20 35.40
CA ASP A 73 45.64 -27.49 36.04
C ASP A 73 45.73 -27.84 37.53
N ASP A 74 46.81 -28.53 37.92
CA ASP A 74 47.04 -29.03 39.29
C ASP A 74 47.21 -27.91 40.36
N ALA A 75 47.36 -26.64 39.97
CA ALA A 75 47.48 -25.51 40.90
C ALA A 75 47.19 -24.14 40.26
N ILE A 76 45.93 -23.80 39.96
CA ILE A 76 45.51 -22.41 39.74
C ILE A 76 45.15 -21.78 41.10
N SER A 77 45.69 -20.58 41.39
CA SER A 77 45.25 -19.80 42.55
C SER A 77 43.82 -19.29 42.38
N VAL A 78 43.03 -19.27 43.46
CA VAL A 78 41.63 -18.82 43.45
C VAL A 78 41.49 -17.40 42.89
N SER A 79 42.42 -16.49 43.21
CA SER A 79 42.41 -15.11 42.73
C SER A 79 42.67 -14.99 41.21
N GLU A 80 43.58 -15.79 40.65
CA GLU A 80 43.83 -15.87 39.21
C GLU A 80 42.60 -16.43 38.48
N LEU A 81 41.92 -17.42 39.09
CA LEU A 81 40.71 -18.02 38.56
C LEU A 81 39.54 -17.03 38.52
N GLU A 82 39.30 -16.34 39.62
CA GLU A 82 38.27 -15.30 39.74
C GLU A 82 38.51 -14.20 38.72
N ARG A 83 39.75 -13.72 38.59
CA ARG A 83 40.12 -12.69 37.60
C ARG A 83 39.81 -13.15 36.16
N ARG A 84 40.16 -14.38 35.80
CA ARG A 84 39.90 -14.94 34.45
C ARG A 84 38.42 -15.13 34.20
N HIS A 85 37.67 -15.67 35.17
CA HIS A 85 36.23 -15.82 35.07
C HIS A 85 35.54 -14.47 34.88
N HIS A 86 35.88 -13.48 35.71
CA HIS A 86 35.23 -12.19 35.68
C HIS A 86 35.45 -11.47 34.34
N LEU A 87 36.67 -11.55 33.78
CA LEU A 87 36.98 -10.97 32.47
C LEU A 87 36.28 -11.70 31.32
N ILE A 88 36.31 -13.04 31.30
CA ILE A 88 35.78 -13.83 30.19
C ILE A 88 34.25 -13.86 30.21
N ILE A 89 33.65 -14.15 31.37
CA ILE A 89 32.18 -14.16 31.52
C ILE A 89 31.63 -12.76 31.38
N GLY A 90 32.31 -11.74 31.93
CA GLY A 90 31.91 -10.34 31.78
C GLY A 90 31.80 -9.93 30.32
N ARG A 91 32.84 -10.21 29.52
CA ARG A 91 32.82 -9.92 28.08
C ARG A 91 31.74 -10.70 27.33
N LEU A 92 31.56 -11.99 27.62
CA LEU A 92 30.51 -12.80 26.99
C LEU A 92 29.11 -12.30 27.35
N ALA A 93 28.91 -11.82 28.58
CA ALA A 93 27.65 -11.21 29.00
C ALA A 93 27.40 -9.89 28.27
N GLU A 94 28.43 -9.06 28.07
CA GLU A 94 28.34 -7.84 27.26
C GLU A 94 27.99 -8.14 25.80
N ASP A 95 28.61 -9.16 25.20
CA ASP A 95 28.34 -9.59 23.82
C ASP A 95 26.89 -10.07 23.66
N ILE A 96 26.39 -10.88 24.61
CA ILE A 96 24.99 -11.33 24.64
C ILE A 96 24.04 -10.14 24.83
N ALA A 97 24.34 -9.23 25.76
CA ALA A 97 23.51 -8.05 25.99
C ALA A 97 23.50 -7.11 24.77
N ALA A 98 24.60 -7.01 24.02
CA ALA A 98 24.63 -6.31 22.75
C ALA A 98 23.74 -6.99 21.69
N ALA A 99 23.83 -8.32 21.55
CA ALA A 99 22.97 -9.07 20.62
C ALA A 99 21.48 -8.97 20.98
N GLN A 100 21.14 -8.99 22.27
CA GLN A 100 19.77 -8.78 22.74
C GLN A 100 19.24 -7.39 22.38
N ARG A 101 20.06 -6.34 22.57
CA ARG A 101 19.67 -4.97 22.17
C ARG A 101 19.39 -4.88 20.67
N VAL A 102 20.25 -5.48 19.84
CA VAL A 102 20.03 -5.53 18.38
C VAL A 102 18.73 -6.25 18.03
N LEU A 103 18.42 -7.35 18.72
CA LEU A 103 17.14 -8.06 18.54
C LEU A 103 15.93 -7.21 18.93
N ASP A 104 16.01 -6.50 20.05
CA ASP A 104 14.92 -5.63 20.50
C ASP A 104 14.70 -4.45 19.55
N GLU A 105 15.78 -3.85 19.03
CA GLU A 105 15.72 -2.82 17.99
C GLU A 105 15.09 -3.36 16.69
N ALA A 106 15.50 -4.55 16.25
CA ALA A 106 14.95 -5.20 15.07
C ALA A 106 13.45 -5.49 15.22
N ARG A 107 13.01 -5.96 16.40
CA ARG A 107 11.59 -6.18 16.72
C ARG A 107 10.78 -4.89 16.75
N SER A 108 11.35 -3.82 17.30
CA SER A 108 10.74 -2.49 17.27
C SER A 108 10.55 -2.00 15.84
N ALA A 109 11.59 -2.13 15.00
CA ALA A 109 11.53 -1.79 13.58
C ALA A 109 10.51 -2.65 12.82
N GLN A 110 10.40 -3.95 13.13
CA GLN A 110 9.37 -4.83 12.57
C GLN A 110 7.96 -4.33 12.94
N GLY A 111 7.70 -4.02 14.21
CA GLY A 111 6.40 -3.50 14.65
C GLY A 111 6.03 -2.16 13.99
N GLN A 112 7.00 -1.26 13.82
CA GLN A 112 6.81 -0.02 13.06
C GLN A 112 6.49 -0.29 11.59
N ALA A 113 7.20 -1.23 10.95
CA ALA A 113 6.96 -1.59 9.55
C ALA A 113 5.59 -2.25 9.35
N GLU A 114 5.14 -3.09 10.28
CA GLU A 114 3.80 -3.69 10.26
C GLU A 114 2.71 -2.63 10.36
N THR A 115 2.87 -1.68 11.27
CA THR A 115 1.94 -0.55 11.43
C THR A 115 1.90 0.31 10.16
N ALA A 116 3.07 0.64 9.59
CA ALA A 116 3.15 1.39 8.33
C ALA A 116 2.48 0.66 7.15
N VAL A 117 2.60 -0.67 7.08
CA VAL A 117 1.88 -1.48 6.08
C VAL A 117 0.38 -1.41 6.29
N LEU A 118 -0.11 -1.51 7.52
CA LEU A 118 -1.54 -1.38 7.82
C LEU A 118 -2.07 0.00 7.40
N GLU A 119 -1.37 1.08 7.76
CA GLU A 119 -1.74 2.44 7.35
C GLU A 119 -1.76 2.57 5.82
N ALA A 120 -0.73 2.11 5.13
CA ALA A 120 -0.66 2.14 3.67
C ALA A 120 -1.79 1.33 3.02
N ARG A 121 -2.16 0.17 3.57
CA ARG A 121 -3.31 -0.63 3.11
C ARG A 121 -4.62 0.14 3.26
N THR A 122 -4.83 0.77 4.42
CA THR A 122 -6.06 1.56 4.65
C THR A 122 -6.15 2.76 3.70
N LEU A 123 -5.02 3.42 3.44
CA LEU A 123 -4.96 4.53 2.49
C LEU A 123 -5.25 4.05 1.07
N TRP A 124 -4.61 2.97 0.62
CA TRP A 124 -4.86 2.38 -0.68
C TRP A 124 -6.33 1.97 -0.84
N ALA A 125 -6.93 1.29 0.14
CA ALA A 125 -8.35 0.92 0.12
C ALA A 125 -9.27 2.15 -0.03
N LYS A 126 -9.00 3.23 0.72
CA LYS A 126 -9.75 4.50 0.59
C LYS A 126 -9.60 5.11 -0.81
N ARG A 127 -8.39 5.09 -1.38
CA ARG A 127 -8.11 5.64 -2.72
C ARG A 127 -8.73 4.79 -3.82
N SER A 128 -8.71 3.48 -3.67
CA SER A 128 -9.33 2.54 -4.60
C SER A 128 -10.85 2.66 -4.60
N ALA A 129 -11.48 2.74 -3.42
CA ALA A 129 -12.93 3.01 -3.32
C ALA A 129 -13.33 4.34 -3.98
N ALA A 130 -12.52 5.40 -3.78
CA ALA A 130 -12.75 6.67 -4.46
C ALA A 130 -12.58 6.55 -5.98
N SER A 131 -11.55 5.84 -6.44
CA SER A 131 -11.30 5.56 -7.86
C SER A 131 -12.50 4.86 -8.51
N HIS A 132 -13.00 3.80 -7.88
CA HIS A 132 -14.18 3.06 -8.31
C HIS A 132 -15.42 3.93 -8.40
N LYS A 133 -15.70 4.73 -7.37
CA LYS A 133 -16.83 5.67 -7.37
C LYS A 133 -16.75 6.68 -8.54
N TRP A 134 -15.55 7.16 -8.88
CA TRP A 134 -15.38 8.08 -10.00
C TRP A 134 -15.53 7.40 -11.37
N GLN A 135 -15.23 6.10 -11.47
CA GLN A 135 -15.57 5.31 -12.66
C GLN A 135 -17.08 5.14 -12.82
N GLU A 136 -17.82 4.92 -11.72
CA GLU A 136 -19.29 4.87 -11.76
C GLU A 136 -19.89 6.19 -12.23
N ILE A 137 -19.44 7.31 -11.64
CA ILE A 137 -19.89 8.66 -12.03
C ILE A 137 -19.59 8.96 -13.50
N GLU A 138 -18.41 8.61 -14.01
CA GLU A 138 -18.08 8.80 -15.43
C GLU A 138 -19.05 8.02 -16.34
N ARG A 139 -19.36 6.76 -16.01
CA ARG A 139 -20.35 5.96 -16.75
C ARG A 139 -21.77 6.53 -16.66
N ASP A 140 -22.14 7.08 -15.51
CA ASP A 140 -23.45 7.73 -15.32
C ASP A 140 -23.57 8.98 -16.21
N VAL A 141 -22.52 9.82 -16.24
CA VAL A 141 -22.47 11.02 -17.07
C VAL A 141 -22.48 10.65 -18.55
N GLU A 142 -21.73 9.63 -18.97
CA GLU A 142 -21.75 9.14 -20.35
C GLU A 142 -23.15 8.66 -20.76
N ARG A 143 -23.80 7.86 -19.89
CA ARG A 143 -25.17 7.40 -20.13
C ARG A 143 -26.16 8.56 -20.27
N SER A 144 -26.13 9.53 -19.36
CA SER A 144 -27.05 10.68 -19.46
C SER A 144 -26.80 11.52 -20.71
N THR A 145 -25.54 11.73 -21.10
CA THR A 145 -25.23 12.44 -22.35
C THR A 145 -25.73 11.71 -23.58
N ASN A 146 -25.60 10.38 -23.64
CA ASN A 146 -26.11 9.59 -24.77
C ASN A 146 -27.63 9.67 -24.86
N THR A 147 -28.35 9.55 -23.74
CA THR A 147 -29.81 9.71 -23.70
C THR A 147 -30.26 11.09 -24.16
N HIS A 148 -29.53 12.15 -23.79
CA HIS A 148 -29.84 13.51 -24.28
C HIS A 148 -29.60 13.68 -25.79
N VAL A 149 -28.55 13.07 -26.33
CA VAL A 149 -28.26 13.09 -27.78
C VAL A 149 -29.33 12.31 -28.54
N GLU A 150 -29.73 11.13 -28.05
CA GLU A 150 -30.79 10.32 -28.63
C GLU A 150 -32.13 11.07 -28.66
N ALA A 151 -32.51 11.69 -27.54
CA ALA A 151 -33.74 12.49 -27.47
C ALA A 151 -33.71 13.71 -28.40
N ALA A 152 -32.55 14.37 -28.53
CA ALA A 152 -32.40 15.49 -29.47
C ALA A 152 -32.52 15.04 -30.92
N ALA A 153 -31.94 13.88 -31.27
CA ALA A 153 -32.04 13.30 -32.60
C ALA A 153 -33.47 12.85 -32.95
N GLU A 154 -34.23 12.33 -31.97
CA GLU A 154 -35.65 12.00 -32.14
C GLU A 154 -36.48 13.27 -32.45
N ILE A 155 -36.26 14.35 -31.71
CA ILE A 155 -36.93 15.65 -31.95
C ILE A 155 -36.57 16.20 -33.33
N GLU A 156 -35.29 16.17 -33.72
CA GLU A 156 -34.85 16.66 -35.04
C GLU A 156 -35.46 15.83 -36.18
N ALA A 157 -35.55 14.51 -36.02
CA ALA A 157 -36.22 13.64 -36.97
C ALA A 157 -37.73 13.94 -37.10
N ASP A 158 -38.41 14.18 -35.97
CA ASP A 158 -39.83 14.57 -35.95
C ASP A 158 -40.06 15.92 -36.63
N ASP A 159 -39.20 16.91 -36.35
CA ASP A 159 -39.24 18.23 -36.99
C ASP A 159 -39.04 18.13 -38.50
N GLU A 160 -38.10 17.29 -38.97
CA GLU A 160 -37.92 17.01 -40.39
C GLU A 160 -39.18 16.42 -41.05
N VAL A 161 -39.84 15.47 -40.38
CA VAL A 161 -41.08 14.87 -40.89
C VAL A 161 -42.18 15.92 -41.01
N LEU A 162 -42.37 16.76 -40.00
CA LEU A 162 -43.36 17.85 -40.02
C LEU A 162 -43.09 18.85 -41.15
N LEU A 163 -41.83 19.21 -41.38
CA LEU A 163 -41.45 20.11 -42.47
C LEU A 163 -41.75 19.52 -43.85
N ARG A 164 -41.50 18.22 -44.06
CA ARG A 164 -41.82 17.52 -45.31
C ARG A 164 -43.33 17.48 -45.57
N TYR A 165 -44.13 17.15 -44.55
CA TYR A 165 -45.60 17.16 -44.66
C TYR A 165 -46.16 18.55 -44.98
N ARG A 166 -45.66 19.60 -44.31
CA ARG A 166 -46.07 20.99 -44.57
C ARG A 166 -45.76 21.41 -46.01
N ARG A 167 -44.59 21.05 -46.54
CA ARG A 167 -44.21 21.34 -47.93
C ARG A 167 -45.12 20.61 -48.94
N GLY A 168 -45.48 19.35 -48.68
CA GLY A 168 -46.42 18.59 -49.51
C GLY A 168 -47.84 19.15 -49.52
N ALA A 169 -48.36 19.59 -48.36
CA ALA A 169 -49.68 20.23 -48.26
C ALA A 169 -49.73 21.60 -48.96
N SER A 170 -48.61 22.34 -48.99
CA SER A 170 -48.49 23.62 -49.69
C SER A 170 -48.49 23.46 -51.21
N ALA A 171 -47.93 22.36 -51.71
CA ALA A 171 -47.93 22.03 -53.14
C ALA A 171 -49.32 21.62 -53.66
N GLN A 172 -50.15 20.99 -52.82
CA GLN A 172 -51.54 20.64 -53.18
C GLN A 172 -52.52 21.82 -53.18
N ARG A 173 -52.21 22.93 -52.51
CA ARG A 173 -53.06 24.15 -52.51
C ARG A 173 -52.76 25.13 -53.66
N GLY A 174 -51.77 24.85 -54.49
CA GLY A 174 -51.40 25.67 -55.66
C GLY A 174 -52.12 25.29 -56.96
N ASP A 175 -52.86 24.17 -56.97
CA ASP A 175 -53.57 23.62 -58.13
C ASP A 175 -55.10 23.77 -57.98
N GLU A 176 -55.59 24.94 -57.55
CA GLU A 176 -57.00 25.29 -57.76
C GLU A 176 -57.12 26.14 -59.06
N PRO A 177 -57.66 25.58 -60.16
CA PRO A 177 -57.98 26.36 -61.34
C PRO A 177 -59.22 27.23 -61.07
N THR A 178 -59.11 28.53 -61.37
CA THR A 178 -60.21 29.50 -61.46
C THR A 178 -61.33 29.07 -62.40
#